data_AF-A0A7Y9ZPQ0-F1
#
_entry.id   AF-A0A7Y9ZPQ0-F1
#
_cell.length_a   1.000
_cell.length_b   1.000
_cell.length_c   1.000
_cell.angle_alpha   90.00
_cell.angle_beta   90.00
_cell.angle_gamma   90.00
#
_symmetry.space_group_name_H-M   'P 1'
#
loop_
_entity.id
_entity.type
_entity.pdbx_description
1 polymer ?
#
loop_
_entity_poly.entity_id
_entity_poly.type
_entity_poly.pdbx_seq_one_letter_code
_entity_poly.pdbx_strand_id
1 'polypeptide(L)'
;MSTTTAHKATPDPGSGPCLLCGALADPTLEHIIPQTLWKRFGIDPNREDLAQFWTTLCDPHNQATSALHMRPDMMSLIETGEPVTRKTLDHLGDWAVWVTLLFALERGSGVLGAETSRELLLRRFSTGHGGTPKGVRVYAARVADYVEPADPPRVPYALALHGDSRVYLDAHRRPSGFSIQTGPINASESIGIGKVVLLVVGRTYPSGPDHDDRLDQAAAQVGLERIRPLGAALPALNPARISMTDVSKVFTVIPFGADMSLMPERIRALPSL
;
A
#
# COMPACT_ATOMS: atom_id res chain seq x y z
N MET A 1 -8.48 -22.54 20.45
CA MET A 1 -9.22 -21.31 20.79
C MET A 1 -9.14 -20.40 19.58
N SER A 2 -10.20 -20.34 18.77
CA SER A 2 -10.24 -19.49 17.57
C SER A 2 -10.62 -18.07 17.97
N THR A 3 -9.70 -17.14 17.83
CA THR A 3 -10.01 -15.71 17.85
C THR A 3 -10.60 -15.34 16.50
N THR A 4 -11.92 -15.39 16.40
CA THR A 4 -12.67 -14.74 15.32
C THR A 4 -12.36 -13.25 15.41
N THR A 5 -11.53 -12.73 14.51
CA THR A 5 -11.43 -11.29 14.28
C THR A 5 -12.84 -10.81 13.96
N ALA A 6 -13.42 -10.02 14.86
CA ALA A 6 -14.71 -9.39 14.63
C ALA A 6 -14.54 -8.47 13.42
N HIS A 7 -14.99 -8.93 12.25
CA HIS A 7 -15.33 -8.03 11.16
C HIS A 7 -16.32 -7.04 11.75
N LYS A 8 -15.90 -5.79 11.89
CA LYS A 8 -16.77 -4.67 12.24
C LYS A 8 -17.98 -4.79 11.32
N ALA A 9 -19.18 -4.92 11.88
CA ALA A 9 -20.41 -4.94 11.10
C ALA A 9 -20.36 -3.72 10.18
N THR A 10 -20.24 -3.96 8.88
CA THR A 10 -20.15 -2.89 7.89
C THR A 10 -21.44 -2.10 8.03
N PRO A 11 -21.40 -0.82 8.43
CA PRO A 11 -22.58 0.03 8.38
C PRO A 11 -23.16 -0.02 6.97
N ASP A 12 -24.47 0.21 6.82
CA ASP A 12 -25.05 0.36 5.48
C ASP A 12 -24.20 1.35 4.67
N PRO A 13 -23.83 1.02 3.42
CA PRO A 13 -22.93 1.86 2.63
C PRO A 13 -23.44 3.32 2.59
N GLY A 14 -22.63 4.27 3.06
CA GLY A 14 -23.00 5.69 3.13
C GLY A 14 -23.73 6.13 4.42
N SER A 15 -23.94 5.26 5.40
CA SER A 15 -24.63 5.60 6.67
C SER A 15 -23.69 6.03 7.82
N GLY A 16 -22.38 5.97 7.61
CA GLY A 16 -21.36 6.30 8.62
C GLY A 16 -20.88 7.76 8.58
N PRO A 17 -20.14 8.21 9.61
CA PRO A 17 -19.44 9.49 9.53
C PRO A 17 -18.40 9.47 8.39
N CYS A 18 -18.06 10.63 7.87
CA CYS A 18 -16.97 10.77 6.90
C CYS A 18 -15.70 10.10 7.44
N LEU A 19 -15.13 9.18 6.66
CA LEU A 19 -13.94 8.41 7.02
C LEU A 19 -12.77 9.32 7.41
N LEU A 20 -12.62 10.49 6.77
CA LEU A 20 -11.47 11.39 6.97
C LEU A 20 -11.63 12.35 8.15
N CYS A 21 -12.75 13.07 8.25
CA CYS A 21 -12.93 14.10 9.28
C CYS A 21 -13.97 13.76 10.36
N GLY A 22 -14.69 12.65 10.24
CA GLY A 22 -15.73 12.26 11.19
C GLY A 22 -17.04 13.06 11.07
N ALA A 23 -17.18 13.93 10.07
CA ALA A 23 -18.40 14.71 9.86
C ALA A 23 -19.61 13.80 9.61
N LEU A 24 -20.74 14.13 10.23
CA LEU A 24 -22.01 13.40 10.11
C LEU A 24 -22.96 14.02 9.07
N ALA A 25 -22.64 15.20 8.53
CA ALA A 25 -23.48 15.90 7.57
C ALA A 25 -23.27 15.34 6.15
N ASP A 26 -24.37 14.87 5.56
CA ASP A 26 -24.50 14.37 4.17
C ASP A 26 -23.35 13.49 3.67
N PRO A 27 -22.91 12.47 4.43
CA PRO A 27 -21.90 11.57 3.94
C PRO A 27 -22.48 10.68 2.82
N THR A 28 -21.71 10.51 1.75
CA THR A 28 -22.07 9.69 0.60
C THR A 28 -21.19 8.46 0.52
N LEU A 29 -21.74 7.39 -0.07
CA LEU A 29 -20.97 6.21 -0.44
C LEU A 29 -19.88 6.60 -1.44
N GLU A 30 -18.63 6.30 -1.11
CA GLU A 30 -17.50 6.47 -2.01
C GLU A 30 -16.80 5.14 -2.28
N HIS A 31 -16.26 4.98 -3.49
CA HIS A 31 -15.47 3.81 -3.85
C HIS A 31 -13.98 4.14 -3.82
N ILE A 32 -13.22 3.48 -2.94
CA ILE A 32 -11.76 3.66 -2.82
C ILE A 32 -11.06 3.31 -4.15
N ILE A 33 -11.57 2.30 -4.86
CA ILE A 33 -11.20 2.02 -6.25
C ILE A 33 -12.26 2.62 -7.18
N PRO A 34 -11.88 3.44 -8.16
CA PRO A 34 -12.83 4.23 -8.92
C PRO A 34 -13.83 3.39 -9.72
N GLN A 35 -15.11 3.76 -9.64
CA GLN A 35 -16.20 3.09 -10.36
C GLN A 35 -15.96 2.98 -11.86
N THR A 36 -15.36 4.01 -12.47
CA THR A 36 -15.02 4.01 -13.90
C THR A 36 -14.12 2.83 -14.28
N LEU A 37 -13.25 2.40 -13.37
CA LEU A 37 -12.34 1.29 -13.59
C LEU A 37 -13.08 -0.06 -13.52
N TRP A 38 -13.95 -0.24 -12.54
CA TRP A 38 -14.82 -1.43 -12.47
C TRP A 38 -15.69 -1.57 -13.72
N LYS A 39 -16.30 -0.45 -14.16
CA LYS A 39 -17.12 -0.40 -15.38
C LYS A 39 -16.31 -0.77 -16.63
N ARG A 40 -15.05 -0.34 -16.74
CA ARG A 40 -14.14 -0.75 -17.84
C ARG A 40 -13.87 -2.25 -17.84
N PHE A 41 -13.87 -2.89 -16.68
CA PHE A 41 -13.77 -4.34 -16.56
C PHE A 41 -15.10 -5.09 -16.76
N GLY A 42 -16.20 -4.38 -17.05
CA GLY A 42 -17.53 -4.97 -17.14
C GLY A 42 -18.08 -5.44 -15.79
N ILE A 43 -17.58 -4.90 -14.68
CA ILE A 43 -17.99 -5.23 -13.32
C ILE A 43 -18.88 -4.11 -12.80
N ASP A 44 -20.06 -4.48 -12.27
CA ASP A 44 -20.91 -3.53 -11.55
C ASP A 44 -20.22 -3.10 -10.23
N PRO A 45 -19.89 -1.81 -10.06
CA PRO A 45 -19.20 -1.32 -8.86
C PRO A 45 -20.00 -1.50 -7.57
N ASN A 46 -21.33 -1.68 -7.65
CA ASN A 46 -22.21 -1.81 -6.50
C ASN A 46 -22.47 -3.27 -6.07
N ARG A 47 -21.74 -4.24 -6.62
CA ARG A 47 -21.84 -5.63 -6.16
C ARG A 47 -21.36 -5.77 -4.71
N GLU A 48 -22.06 -6.56 -3.91
CA GLU A 48 -21.75 -6.77 -2.49
C GLU A 48 -20.33 -7.30 -2.23
N ASP A 49 -19.75 -8.09 -3.14
CA ASP A 49 -18.37 -8.59 -3.00
C ASP A 49 -17.30 -7.49 -3.12
N LEU A 50 -17.69 -6.33 -3.63
CA LEU A 50 -16.86 -5.12 -3.68
C LEU A 50 -17.05 -4.20 -2.46
N ALA A 51 -17.91 -4.56 -1.50
CA ALA A 51 -18.18 -3.75 -0.31
C ALA A 51 -16.93 -3.40 0.51
N GLN A 52 -15.92 -4.27 0.47
CA GLN A 52 -14.60 -4.04 1.08
C GLN A 52 -13.80 -2.88 0.45
N PHE A 53 -14.22 -2.38 -0.71
CA PHE A 53 -13.63 -1.24 -1.42
C PHE A 53 -14.49 0.02 -1.31
N TRP A 54 -15.57 -0.04 -0.53
CA TRP A 54 -16.43 1.09 -0.26
C TRP A 54 -16.00 1.78 1.03
N THR A 55 -16.28 3.07 1.08
CA THR A 55 -16.15 3.89 2.28
C THR A 55 -17.22 4.98 2.25
N THR A 56 -17.20 5.85 3.25
CA THR A 56 -18.18 6.92 3.41
C THR A 56 -17.45 8.25 3.56
N LEU A 57 -17.74 9.24 2.70
CA LEU A 57 -17.07 10.55 2.69
C LEU A 57 -18.09 11.68 2.63
N CYS A 58 -17.80 12.82 3.26
CA CYS A 58 -18.56 14.05 3.02
C CYS A 58 -18.23 14.64 1.64
N ASP A 59 -19.12 15.48 1.12
CA ASP A 59 -19.00 16.04 -0.25
C ASP A 59 -17.62 16.62 -0.61
N PRO A 60 -16.96 17.45 0.24
CA PRO A 60 -15.65 17.99 -0.11
C PRO A 60 -14.58 16.91 -0.28
N HIS A 61 -14.64 15.86 0.56
CA HIS A 61 -13.68 14.76 0.50
C HIS A 61 -13.97 13.81 -0.66
N ASN A 62 -15.24 13.58 -0.97
CA ASN A 62 -15.64 12.82 -2.16
C ASN A 62 -15.16 13.53 -3.45
N GLN A 63 -15.33 14.85 -3.56
CA GLN A 63 -14.81 15.60 -4.71
C GLN A 63 -13.28 15.49 -4.83
N ALA A 64 -12.56 15.51 -3.72
CA ALA A 64 -11.11 15.38 -3.70
C ALA A 64 -10.61 13.97 -4.06
N THR A 65 -11.29 12.90 -3.60
CA THR A 65 -10.97 11.51 -3.99
C THR A 65 -11.36 11.26 -5.45
N SER A 66 -12.49 11.77 -5.91
CA SER A 66 -12.88 11.74 -7.32
C SER A 66 -11.80 12.39 -8.22
N ALA A 67 -11.23 13.53 -7.82
CA ALA A 67 -10.14 14.16 -8.57
C ALA A 67 -8.85 13.31 -8.62
N LEU A 68 -8.57 12.51 -7.59
CA LEU A 68 -7.48 11.53 -7.61
C LEU A 68 -7.71 10.47 -8.70
N HIS A 69 -8.96 10.12 -8.96
CA HIS A 69 -9.36 9.09 -9.92
C HIS A 69 -9.48 9.58 -11.37
N MET A 70 -9.60 10.89 -11.59
CA MET A 70 -9.73 11.49 -12.93
C MET A 70 -8.38 11.57 -13.68
N ARG A 71 -7.75 10.42 -13.96
CA ARG A 71 -6.50 10.32 -14.74
C ARG A 71 -6.62 9.25 -15.84
N PRO A 72 -7.09 9.61 -17.04
CA PRO A 72 -7.38 8.65 -18.11
C PRO A 72 -6.17 7.82 -18.56
N ASP A 73 -4.98 8.39 -18.48
CA ASP A 73 -3.71 7.76 -18.86
C ASP A 73 -3.32 6.65 -17.86
N MET A 74 -3.47 6.91 -16.57
CA MET A 74 -3.33 5.89 -15.52
C MET A 74 -4.39 4.78 -15.66
N MET A 75 -5.65 5.13 -15.92
CA MET A 75 -6.71 4.14 -16.12
C MET A 75 -6.41 3.21 -17.30
N SER A 76 -5.89 3.76 -18.41
CA SER A 76 -5.52 2.98 -19.59
C SER A 76 -4.35 2.05 -19.29
N LEU A 77 -3.35 2.51 -18.53
CA LEU A 77 -2.24 1.68 -18.03
C LEU A 77 -2.76 0.53 -17.16
N ILE A 78 -3.68 0.79 -16.23
CA ILE A 78 -4.25 -0.26 -15.38
C ILE A 78 -5.06 -1.26 -16.23
N GLU A 79 -5.85 -0.77 -17.19
CA GLU A 79 -6.73 -1.60 -18.00
C GLU A 79 -5.97 -2.50 -18.99
N THR A 80 -4.98 -1.94 -19.68
CA THR A 80 -4.31 -2.61 -20.82
C THR A 80 -2.86 -3.01 -20.53
N GLY A 81 -2.27 -2.45 -19.47
CA GLY A 81 -0.83 -2.53 -19.20
C GLY A 81 -0.01 -1.50 -19.98
N GLU A 82 -0.62 -0.62 -20.78
CA GLU A 82 0.04 0.35 -21.64
C GLU A 82 -0.68 1.72 -21.68
N PRO A 83 0.02 2.81 -22.05
CA PRO A 83 1.45 2.91 -22.30
C PRO A 83 2.27 3.09 -21.01
N VAL A 84 3.48 2.54 -21.00
CA VAL A 84 4.45 2.71 -19.91
C VAL A 84 5.29 3.95 -20.20
N THR A 85 4.98 5.05 -19.52
CA THR A 85 5.66 6.34 -19.67
C THR A 85 5.96 6.93 -18.29
N ARG A 86 6.91 7.87 -18.20
CA ARG A 86 7.18 8.58 -16.94
C ARG A 86 5.91 9.15 -16.31
N LYS A 87 5.07 9.81 -17.11
CA LYS A 87 3.80 10.41 -16.67
C LYS A 87 2.82 9.37 -16.13
N THR A 88 2.59 8.28 -16.87
CA THR A 88 1.64 7.24 -16.44
C THR A 88 2.11 6.54 -15.16
N LEU A 89 3.40 6.29 -15.02
CA LEU A 89 4.00 5.71 -13.81
C LEU A 89 3.96 6.66 -12.61
N ASP A 90 4.26 7.95 -12.81
CA ASP A 90 4.15 8.96 -11.77
C ASP A 90 2.71 9.07 -11.25
N HIS A 91 1.74 9.12 -12.16
CA HIS A 91 0.32 9.15 -11.84
C HIS A 91 -0.14 7.90 -11.09
N LEU A 92 0.25 6.71 -11.58
CA LEU A 92 -0.06 5.43 -10.97
C LEU A 92 0.55 5.31 -9.57
N GLY A 93 1.81 5.70 -9.41
CA GLY A 93 2.48 5.68 -8.11
C GLY A 93 1.87 6.67 -7.11
N ASP A 94 1.47 7.88 -7.54
CA ASP A 94 0.77 8.83 -6.66
C ASP A 94 -0.58 8.25 -6.23
N TRP A 95 -1.35 7.75 -7.19
CA TRP A 95 -2.65 7.13 -6.93
C TRP A 95 -2.55 5.96 -5.96
N ALA A 96 -1.59 5.04 -6.18
CA ALA A 96 -1.39 3.86 -5.35
C ALA A 96 -1.16 4.25 -3.87
N VAL A 97 -0.33 5.26 -3.61
CA VAL A 97 -0.08 5.70 -2.23
C VAL A 97 -1.37 6.19 -1.58
N TRP A 98 -2.11 7.09 -2.21
CA TRP A 98 -3.33 7.64 -1.59
C TRP A 98 -4.44 6.60 -1.41
N VAL A 99 -4.59 5.69 -2.37
CA VAL A 99 -5.53 4.56 -2.27
C VAL A 99 -5.17 3.63 -1.11
N THR A 100 -3.88 3.30 -0.94
CA THR A 100 -3.46 2.47 0.21
C THR A 100 -3.65 3.15 1.56
N LEU A 101 -3.55 4.49 1.64
CA LEU A 101 -3.87 5.21 2.88
C LEU A 101 -5.38 5.21 3.19
N LEU A 102 -6.23 5.31 2.16
CA LEU A 102 -7.68 5.17 2.33
C LEU A 102 -8.04 3.77 2.82
N PHE A 103 -7.45 2.72 2.23
CA PHE A 103 -7.62 1.35 2.73
C PHE A 103 -7.13 1.19 4.17
N ALA A 104 -5.97 1.76 4.50
CA ALA A 104 -5.42 1.68 5.84
C ALA A 104 -6.37 2.28 6.88
N LEU A 105 -6.99 3.40 6.55
CA LEU A 105 -7.92 4.09 7.42
C LEU A 105 -9.26 3.34 7.56
N GLU A 106 -9.81 2.82 6.46
CA GLU A 106 -11.04 2.03 6.47
C GLU A 106 -10.89 0.73 7.26
N ARG A 107 -9.78 0.01 7.04
CA ARG A 107 -9.51 -1.29 7.67
C ARG A 107 -8.92 -1.17 9.08
N GLY A 108 -8.47 0.01 9.48
CA GLY A 108 -7.77 0.26 10.75
C GLY A 108 -6.34 -0.32 10.80
N SER A 109 -5.81 -0.81 9.68
CA SER A 109 -4.45 -1.36 9.55
C SER A 109 -3.93 -1.18 8.13
N GLY A 110 -2.62 -0.94 7.96
CA GLY A 110 -2.00 -0.77 6.64
C GLY A 110 -0.54 -0.36 6.72
N VAL A 111 0.03 0.13 5.61
CA VAL A 111 1.46 0.54 5.53
C VAL A 111 1.82 1.74 6.41
N LEU A 112 0.83 2.52 6.83
CA LEU A 112 0.95 3.55 7.85
C LEU A 112 -0.16 3.33 8.88
N GLY A 113 0.07 3.75 10.12
CA GLY A 113 -0.97 3.74 11.15
C GLY A 113 -2.17 4.62 10.76
N ALA A 114 -3.35 4.30 11.30
CA ALA A 114 -4.60 4.98 10.97
C ALA A 114 -4.55 6.50 11.18
N GLU A 115 -4.01 6.96 12.31
CA GLU A 115 -3.91 8.39 12.62
C GLU A 115 -2.97 9.14 11.66
N THR A 116 -1.80 8.58 11.36
CA THR A 116 -0.88 9.17 10.38
C THR A 116 -1.49 9.18 8.98
N SER A 117 -2.20 8.11 8.60
CA SER A 117 -2.93 8.05 7.33
C SER A 117 -3.99 9.14 7.25
N ARG A 118 -4.79 9.32 8.30
CA ARG A 118 -5.80 10.37 8.43
C ARG A 118 -5.20 11.77 8.29
N GLU A 119 -4.12 12.07 9.01
CA GLU A 119 -3.43 13.36 8.95
C GLU A 119 -2.98 13.68 7.51
N LEU A 120 -2.33 12.73 6.85
CA LEU A 120 -1.83 12.90 5.49
C LEU A 120 -2.97 13.07 4.46
N LEU A 121 -4.04 12.28 4.59
CA LEU A 121 -5.22 12.37 3.74
C LEU A 121 -5.92 13.72 3.91
N LEU A 122 -6.14 14.18 5.14
CA LEU A 122 -6.72 15.49 5.42
C LEU A 122 -5.83 16.62 4.89
N ARG A 123 -4.50 16.53 5.08
CA ARG A 123 -3.59 17.54 4.54
C ARG A 123 -3.70 17.62 3.01
N ARG A 124 -3.81 16.50 2.31
CA ARG A 124 -4.00 16.52 0.85
C ARG A 124 -5.38 17.02 0.45
N PHE A 125 -6.43 16.40 0.96
CA PHE A 125 -7.78 16.56 0.44
C PHE A 125 -8.53 17.77 1.02
N SER A 126 -8.11 18.28 2.18
CA SER A 126 -8.74 19.48 2.77
C SER A 126 -7.97 20.77 2.47
N THR A 127 -6.63 20.72 2.34
CA THR A 127 -5.82 21.94 2.19
C THR A 127 -5.13 22.08 0.84
N GLY A 128 -5.13 21.04 0.00
CA GLY A 128 -4.41 21.05 -1.28
C GLY A 128 -2.88 21.08 -1.15
N HIS A 129 -2.33 21.02 0.07
CA HIS A 129 -0.89 21.16 0.36
C HIS A 129 -0.20 19.84 0.74
N GLY A 130 -0.73 18.71 0.24
CA GLY A 130 -0.20 17.36 0.49
C GLY A 130 0.44 16.73 -0.74
N GLY A 131 1.76 16.83 -0.86
CA GLY A 131 2.55 15.98 -1.76
C GLY A 131 2.59 14.54 -1.27
N THR A 132 2.93 13.58 -2.14
CA THR A 132 3.04 12.16 -1.75
C THR A 132 4.01 12.00 -0.57
N PRO A 133 3.65 11.23 0.47
CA PRO A 133 4.50 11.02 1.64
C PRO A 133 5.94 10.60 1.28
N LYS A 134 6.93 11.25 1.89
CA LYS A 134 8.34 10.96 1.63
C LYS A 134 8.74 9.59 2.18
N GLY A 135 9.61 8.91 1.44
CA GLY A 135 10.17 7.61 1.84
C GLY A 135 9.25 6.41 1.60
N VAL A 136 8.03 6.63 1.07
CA VAL A 136 7.19 5.55 0.56
C VAL A 136 7.71 5.10 -0.80
N ARG A 137 7.75 3.78 -1.00
CA ARG A 137 8.14 3.16 -2.26
C ARG A 137 6.93 2.47 -2.88
N VAL A 138 6.80 2.54 -4.20
CA VAL A 138 5.78 1.81 -4.95
C VAL A 138 6.47 1.02 -6.04
N TYR A 139 6.16 -0.27 -6.08
CA TYR A 139 6.58 -1.19 -7.12
C TYR A 139 5.38 -1.63 -7.94
N ALA A 140 5.60 -1.94 -9.20
CA ALA A 140 4.57 -2.45 -10.08
C ALA A 140 5.08 -3.55 -10.99
N ALA A 141 4.16 -4.38 -11.46
CA ALA A 141 4.37 -5.30 -12.57
C ALA A 141 3.21 -5.21 -13.55
N ARG A 142 3.50 -5.42 -14.82
CA ARG A 142 2.45 -5.72 -15.81
C ARG A 142 2.15 -7.20 -15.76
N VAL A 143 0.87 -7.55 -15.65
CA VAL A 143 0.42 -8.94 -15.50
C VAL A 143 0.17 -9.56 -16.86
N ALA A 144 0.89 -10.63 -17.16
CA ALA A 144 0.52 -11.57 -18.20
C ALA A 144 -0.56 -12.52 -17.67
N ASP A 145 -0.23 -13.25 -16.60
CA ASP A 145 -1.09 -14.23 -15.93
C ASP A 145 -0.90 -14.20 -14.42
N TYR A 146 -1.95 -14.57 -13.67
CA TYR A 146 -1.83 -14.88 -12.24
C TYR A 146 -1.47 -16.35 -12.06
N VAL A 147 -0.55 -16.62 -11.14
CA VAL A 147 -0.04 -17.97 -10.86
C VAL A 147 -0.02 -18.30 -9.38
N GLU A 148 0.02 -19.60 -9.09
CA GLU A 148 0.24 -20.10 -7.73
C GLU A 148 1.59 -19.61 -7.15
N PRO A 149 1.71 -19.50 -5.81
CA PRO A 149 2.96 -19.14 -5.16
C PRO A 149 4.09 -20.12 -5.47
N ALA A 150 5.33 -19.65 -5.31
CA ALA A 150 6.50 -20.52 -5.42
C ALA A 150 6.46 -21.67 -4.39
N ASP A 151 6.93 -22.84 -4.81
CA ASP A 151 7.14 -24.01 -3.96
C ASP A 151 8.61 -24.47 -4.07
N PRO A 152 9.42 -24.36 -3.00
CA PRO A 152 9.05 -23.93 -1.65
C PRO A 152 8.71 -22.44 -1.55
N PRO A 153 7.92 -22.02 -0.53
CA PRO A 153 7.59 -20.63 -0.30
C PRO A 153 8.83 -19.75 -0.13
N ARG A 154 8.77 -18.53 -0.66
CA ARG A 154 9.83 -17.54 -0.50
C ARG A 154 9.94 -17.09 0.96
N VAL A 155 11.18 -16.91 1.42
CA VAL A 155 11.46 -16.32 2.73
C VAL A 155 11.16 -14.82 2.66
N PRO A 156 10.28 -14.28 3.53
CA PRO A 156 9.94 -12.87 3.52
C PRO A 156 11.08 -12.03 4.10
N TYR A 157 11.22 -10.78 3.66
CA TYR A 157 12.20 -9.85 4.21
C TYR A 157 11.63 -9.04 5.38
N ALA A 158 12.32 -9.04 6.51
CA ALA A 158 11.93 -8.25 7.68
C ALA A 158 12.31 -6.77 7.50
N LEU A 159 11.35 -5.87 7.74
CA LEU A 159 11.51 -4.43 7.68
C LEU A 159 11.23 -3.78 9.04
N ALA A 160 12.02 -2.75 9.37
CA ALA A 160 11.71 -1.83 10.46
C ALA A 160 11.09 -0.56 9.87
N LEU A 161 9.81 -0.31 10.15
CA LEU A 161 9.09 0.83 9.60
C LEU A 161 9.11 2.05 10.54
N HIS A 162 9.10 3.24 9.94
CA HIS A 162 8.88 4.49 10.67
C HIS A 162 7.45 4.53 11.24
N GLY A 163 7.33 4.88 12.52
CA GLY A 163 6.04 4.96 13.20
C GLY A 163 5.49 3.61 13.65
N ASP A 164 6.22 2.52 13.40
CA ASP A 164 5.88 1.21 13.95
C ASP A 164 6.24 1.16 15.44
N SER A 165 5.24 0.96 16.28
CA SER A 165 5.38 0.91 17.74
C SER A 165 6.26 -0.25 18.23
N ARG A 166 6.55 -1.23 17.37
CA ARG A 166 7.46 -2.34 17.67
C ARG A 166 8.92 -1.96 17.60
N VAL A 167 9.27 -0.89 16.88
CA VAL A 167 10.67 -0.45 16.72
C VAL A 167 11.03 0.48 17.87
N TYR A 168 11.94 0.04 18.74
CA TYR A 168 12.49 0.89 19.79
C TYR A 168 13.50 1.87 19.20
N LEU A 169 13.41 3.12 19.63
CA LEU A 169 14.30 4.18 19.19
C LEU A 169 15.17 4.67 20.36
N ASP A 170 16.44 4.97 20.09
CA ASP A 170 17.33 5.64 21.04
C ASP A 170 17.03 7.14 21.16
N ALA A 171 17.77 7.83 22.03
CA ALA A 171 17.66 9.28 22.23
C ALA A 171 17.90 10.11 20.95
N HIS A 172 18.51 9.52 19.91
CA HIS A 172 18.82 10.15 18.63
C HIS A 172 17.81 9.74 17.55
N ARG A 173 16.69 9.12 17.94
CA ARG A 173 15.64 8.58 17.05
C ARG A 173 16.14 7.52 16.06
N ARG A 174 17.19 6.79 16.43
CA ARG A 174 17.71 5.67 15.63
C ARG A 174 17.20 4.35 16.20
N PRO A 175 16.92 3.34 15.35
CA PRO A 175 16.52 2.03 15.82
C PRO A 175 17.55 1.41 16.76
N SER A 176 17.09 0.97 17.94
CA SER A 176 17.89 0.38 19.01
C SER A 176 17.40 -1.00 19.44
N GLY A 177 16.19 -1.40 19.05
CA GLY A 177 15.62 -2.71 19.36
C GLY A 177 14.28 -2.94 18.67
N PHE A 178 13.69 -4.12 18.91
CA PHE A 178 12.41 -4.51 18.33
C PHE A 178 11.56 -5.35 19.30
N SER A 179 10.24 -5.20 19.24
CA SER A 179 9.25 -6.01 19.98
C SER A 179 8.50 -6.95 19.03
N ILE A 180 8.29 -8.21 19.44
CA ILE A 180 7.64 -9.26 18.63
C ILE A 180 6.10 -9.18 18.69
N GLN A 181 5.53 -8.17 19.33
CA GLN A 181 4.07 -8.00 19.39
C GLN A 181 3.48 -7.73 18.00
N THR A 182 2.19 -7.99 17.82
CA THR A 182 1.49 -7.59 16.59
C THR A 182 1.25 -6.07 16.63
N GLY A 183 1.71 -5.35 15.61
CA GLY A 183 1.48 -3.92 15.45
C GLY A 183 0.37 -3.63 14.42
N PRO A 184 -0.21 -2.41 14.41
CA PRO A 184 -1.25 -2.02 13.46
C PRO A 184 -0.72 -1.75 12.04
N ILE A 185 0.60 -1.88 11.84
CA ILE A 185 1.28 -1.54 10.59
C ILE A 185 1.73 -2.81 9.87
N ASN A 186 1.39 -2.86 8.57
CA ASN A 186 1.88 -3.85 7.62
C ASN A 186 3.17 -3.36 6.97
N ALA A 187 4.08 -4.27 6.62
CA ALA A 187 5.31 -3.94 5.89
C ALA A 187 4.99 -3.28 4.53
N SER A 188 3.97 -3.82 3.87
CA SER A 188 3.53 -3.44 2.53
C SER A 188 2.05 -3.69 2.33
N GLU A 189 1.46 -3.02 1.35
CA GLU A 189 0.09 -3.24 0.87
C GLU A 189 0.14 -3.57 -0.62
N SER A 190 -0.48 -4.68 -1.02
CA SER A 190 -0.48 -5.15 -2.41
C SER A 190 -1.86 -5.03 -3.04
N ILE A 191 -1.92 -4.54 -4.28
CA ILE A 191 -3.17 -4.38 -5.04
C ILE A 191 -2.98 -5.01 -6.42
N GLY A 192 -3.75 -6.05 -6.74
CA GLY A 192 -3.90 -6.55 -8.11
C GLY A 192 -5.09 -5.88 -8.78
N ILE A 193 -4.89 -5.17 -9.89
CA ILE A 193 -5.96 -4.43 -10.56
C ILE A 193 -5.74 -4.36 -12.07
N GLY A 194 -6.71 -4.86 -12.83
CA GLY A 194 -6.59 -4.98 -14.29
C GLY A 194 -5.35 -5.78 -14.72
N LYS A 195 -4.53 -5.18 -15.59
CA LYS A 195 -3.26 -5.71 -16.09
C LYS A 195 -2.04 -5.24 -15.30
N VAL A 196 -2.24 -4.73 -14.09
CA VAL A 196 -1.16 -4.22 -13.22
C VAL A 196 -1.28 -4.81 -11.81
N VAL A 197 -0.13 -5.12 -11.21
CA VAL A 197 -0.01 -5.37 -9.77
C VAL A 197 0.82 -4.26 -9.16
N LEU A 198 0.44 -3.81 -7.97
CA LEU A 198 1.10 -2.78 -7.20
C LEU A 198 1.51 -3.33 -5.84
N LEU A 199 2.64 -2.85 -5.34
CA LEU A 199 3.10 -3.05 -3.97
C LEU A 199 3.55 -1.71 -3.41
N VAL A 200 2.87 -1.21 -2.38
CA VAL A 200 3.26 -0.01 -1.66
C VAL A 200 4.00 -0.44 -0.40
N VAL A 201 5.20 0.07 -0.18
CA VAL A 201 6.04 -0.19 0.99
C VAL A 201 6.16 1.09 1.81
N GLY A 202 5.89 0.98 3.11
CA GLY A 202 6.00 2.09 4.05
C GLY A 202 7.44 2.61 4.15
N ARG A 203 7.59 3.79 4.77
CA ARG A 203 8.93 4.35 5.01
C ARG A 203 9.70 3.46 5.98
N THR A 204 10.84 2.96 5.55
CA THR A 204 11.72 2.08 6.33
C THR A 204 12.86 2.83 7.00
N TYR A 205 13.35 2.29 8.12
CA TYR A 205 14.68 2.63 8.64
C TYR A 205 15.75 1.88 7.84
N PRO A 206 16.87 2.53 7.47
CA PRO A 206 17.87 1.92 6.62
C PRO A 206 18.61 0.77 7.32
N SER A 207 18.82 -0.32 6.58
CA SER A 207 19.63 -1.47 6.99
C SER A 207 21.13 -1.31 6.76
N GLY A 208 21.54 -0.23 6.08
CA GLY A 208 22.90 0.04 5.63
C GLY A 208 22.92 1.00 4.42
N PRO A 209 24.10 1.29 3.84
CA PRO A 209 24.23 2.21 2.71
C PRO A 209 23.48 1.80 1.43
N ASP A 210 23.23 0.51 1.25
CA ASP A 210 22.60 -0.10 0.06
C ASP A 210 21.15 -0.55 0.29
N HIS A 211 20.53 -0.08 1.39
CA HIS A 211 19.19 -0.50 1.81
C HIS A 211 18.14 -0.40 0.69
N ASP A 212 18.18 0.72 -0.02
CA ASP A 212 17.24 1.07 -1.07
C ASP A 212 17.37 0.19 -2.31
N ASP A 213 18.61 -0.20 -2.67
CA ASP A 213 18.85 -1.13 -3.79
C ASP A 213 18.43 -2.55 -3.41
N ARG A 214 18.63 -2.93 -2.16
CA ARG A 214 18.24 -4.25 -1.65
C ARG A 214 16.73 -4.39 -1.49
N LEU A 215 16.02 -3.31 -1.18
CA LEU A 215 14.57 -3.23 -1.27
C LEU A 215 14.08 -3.43 -2.72
N ASP A 216 14.73 -2.76 -3.68
CA ASP A 216 14.41 -2.92 -5.12
C ASP A 216 14.65 -4.37 -5.57
N GLN A 217 15.76 -4.99 -5.15
CA GLN A 217 16.08 -6.39 -5.44
C GLN A 217 15.07 -7.37 -4.83
N ALA A 218 14.65 -7.15 -3.58
CA ALA A 218 13.63 -7.99 -2.94
C ALA A 218 12.29 -7.94 -3.69
N ALA A 219 11.85 -6.75 -4.11
CA ALA A 219 10.65 -6.60 -4.93
C ALA A 219 10.79 -7.25 -6.33
N ALA A 220 11.97 -7.15 -6.94
CA ALA A 220 12.26 -7.77 -8.23
C ALA A 220 12.17 -9.32 -8.20
N GLN A 221 12.42 -9.95 -7.05
CA GLN A 221 12.28 -11.40 -6.90
C GLN A 221 10.85 -11.90 -7.10
N VAL A 222 9.85 -11.04 -6.87
CA VAL A 222 8.43 -11.31 -7.12
C VAL A 222 7.91 -10.63 -8.39
N GLY A 223 8.84 -10.22 -9.27
CA GLY A 223 8.55 -9.68 -10.59
C GLY A 223 8.16 -8.20 -10.62
N LEU A 224 8.34 -7.46 -9.53
CA LEU A 224 7.96 -6.05 -9.45
C LEU A 224 9.16 -5.11 -9.71
N GLU A 225 8.93 -4.02 -10.42
CA GLU A 225 9.90 -2.95 -10.66
C GLU A 225 9.48 -1.67 -9.94
N ARG A 226 10.44 -0.87 -9.48
CA ARG A 226 10.15 0.38 -8.77
C ARG A 226 9.55 1.43 -9.72
N ILE A 227 8.36 1.91 -9.39
CA ILE A 227 7.67 3.01 -10.08
C ILE A 227 7.60 4.29 -9.23
N ARG A 228 7.94 4.22 -7.93
CA ARG A 228 8.02 5.40 -7.06
C ARG A 228 9.05 5.22 -5.93
N PRO A 229 9.90 6.23 -5.67
CA PRO A 229 10.19 7.36 -6.57
C PRO A 229 10.78 6.83 -7.88
N LEU A 230 10.46 7.46 -9.01
CA LEU A 230 11.03 7.05 -10.30
C LEU A 230 12.53 7.37 -10.36
N GLY A 231 13.31 6.40 -10.85
CA GLY A 231 14.71 6.60 -11.19
C GLY A 231 14.91 7.43 -12.47
N ALA A 232 16.18 7.60 -12.84
CA ALA A 232 16.56 8.21 -14.12
C ALA A 232 16.11 7.34 -15.30
N ALA A 233 16.38 6.03 -15.23
CA ALA A 233 15.82 5.03 -16.15
C ALA A 233 14.38 4.70 -15.75
N LEU A 234 13.51 4.54 -16.76
CA LEU A 234 12.14 4.08 -16.56
C LEU A 234 12.12 2.55 -16.46
N PRO A 235 11.31 1.97 -15.57
CA PRO A 235 11.08 0.53 -15.55
C PRO A 235 10.39 0.10 -16.85
N ALA A 236 10.72 -1.10 -17.32
CA ALA A 236 10.17 -1.61 -18.57
C ALA A 236 8.73 -2.11 -18.40
N LEU A 237 8.39 -2.63 -17.21
CA LEU A 237 7.12 -3.30 -16.90
C LEU A 237 6.75 -4.33 -17.97
N ASN A 238 7.68 -5.23 -18.25
CA ASN A 238 7.42 -6.36 -19.15
C ASN A 238 6.30 -7.24 -18.57
N PRO A 239 5.38 -7.76 -19.40
CA PRO A 239 4.37 -8.71 -18.93
C PRO A 239 5.00 -9.91 -18.21
N ALA A 240 4.59 -10.15 -16.98
CA ALA A 240 5.13 -11.20 -16.12
C ALA A 240 4.01 -12.08 -15.54
N ARG A 241 4.36 -13.33 -15.21
CA ARG A 241 3.50 -14.22 -14.43
C ARG A 241 3.64 -13.86 -12.96
N ILE A 242 2.55 -13.48 -12.30
CA ILE A 242 2.57 -12.91 -10.94
C ILE A 242 1.80 -13.78 -9.97
N SER A 243 2.42 -14.11 -8.83
CA SER A 243 1.71 -14.65 -7.67
C SER A 243 1.41 -13.52 -6.69
N MET A 244 0.13 -13.23 -6.47
CA MET A 244 -0.29 -12.25 -5.46
C MET A 244 0.06 -12.70 -4.04
N THR A 245 0.15 -14.01 -3.80
CA THR A 245 0.59 -14.57 -2.53
C THR A 245 2.06 -14.27 -2.27
N ASP A 246 2.94 -14.44 -3.26
CA ASP A 246 4.35 -14.09 -3.11
C ASP A 246 4.53 -12.57 -2.97
N VAL A 247 3.81 -11.78 -3.78
CA VAL A 247 3.85 -10.31 -3.70
C VAL A 247 3.40 -9.78 -2.35
N SER A 248 2.30 -10.29 -1.79
CA SER A 248 1.77 -9.83 -0.50
C SER A 248 2.64 -10.23 0.69
N LYS A 249 3.48 -11.25 0.54
CA LYS A 249 4.34 -11.78 1.61
C LYS A 249 5.81 -11.39 1.49
N VAL A 250 6.22 -10.74 0.40
CA VAL A 250 7.64 -10.42 0.15
C VAL A 250 8.29 -9.61 1.27
N PHE A 251 7.53 -8.70 1.91
CA PHE A 251 7.96 -7.94 3.06
C PHE A 251 7.12 -8.26 4.29
N THR A 252 7.78 -8.30 5.44
CA THR A 252 7.13 -8.51 6.73
C THR A 252 7.73 -7.59 7.79
N VAL A 253 6.94 -7.37 8.84
CA VAL A 253 7.34 -6.70 10.08
C VAL A 253 7.54 -7.73 11.20
N ILE A 254 7.33 -9.01 10.91
CA ILE A 254 7.50 -10.12 11.84
C ILE A 254 8.86 -10.77 11.55
N PRO A 255 9.85 -10.66 12.45
CA PRO A 255 11.22 -11.12 12.17
C PRO A 255 11.39 -12.65 12.20
N PHE A 256 10.45 -13.38 12.78
CA PHE A 256 10.57 -14.83 12.95
C PHE A 256 10.45 -15.57 11.60
N GLY A 257 11.48 -16.34 11.27
CA GLY A 257 11.56 -17.08 9.99
C GLY A 257 11.74 -16.18 8.75
N ALA A 258 12.03 -14.89 8.96
CA ALA A 258 12.24 -13.91 7.90
C ALA A 258 13.73 -13.63 7.66
N ASP A 259 14.05 -13.19 6.45
CA ASP A 259 15.37 -12.65 6.13
C ASP A 259 15.52 -11.28 6.81
N MET A 260 16.36 -11.26 7.84
CA MET A 260 16.62 -10.08 8.66
C MET A 260 17.50 -9.04 7.98
N SER A 261 18.03 -9.30 6.79
CA SER A 261 19.07 -8.49 6.17
C SER A 261 18.60 -7.04 5.87
N LEU A 262 17.30 -6.81 5.71
CA LEU A 262 16.70 -5.47 5.52
C LEU A 262 16.32 -4.76 6.83
N MET A 263 16.62 -5.35 7.99
CA MET A 263 16.53 -4.68 9.29
C MET A 263 17.76 -3.81 9.57
N PRO A 264 17.60 -2.72 10.36
CA PRO A 264 18.72 -1.91 10.85
C PRO A 264 19.82 -2.77 11.49
N GLU A 265 21.10 -2.49 11.17
CA GLU A 265 22.27 -3.22 11.67
C GLU A 265 22.25 -3.42 13.19
N ARG A 266 21.88 -2.38 13.93
CA ARG A 266 21.80 -2.42 15.40
C ARG A 266 20.77 -3.42 15.92
N ILE A 267 19.67 -3.64 15.21
CA ILE A 267 18.67 -4.64 15.57
C ILE A 267 19.17 -6.04 15.19
N ARG A 268 19.82 -6.19 14.03
CA ARG A 268 20.39 -7.47 13.58
C ARG A 268 21.50 -7.99 14.49
N ALA A 269 22.25 -7.08 15.12
CA ALA A 269 23.35 -7.42 16.03
C ALA A 269 22.87 -7.87 17.43
N LEU A 270 21.58 -7.75 17.74
CA LEU A 270 21.03 -8.29 18.98
C LEU A 270 21.01 -9.83 18.88
N PRO A 271 21.38 -10.57 19.94
CA PRO A 271 21.26 -12.02 19.95
C PRO A 271 19.82 -12.40 19.57
N SER A 272 19.67 -13.28 18.59
CA SER A 272 18.38 -13.85 18.21
C SER A 272 17.72 -14.43 19.47
N LEU A 273 16.57 -13.85 19.84
CA LEU A 273 15.71 -14.32 20.93
C LEU A 273 15.18 -15.73 20.64
#